data_AF-A0A5C7V6S5-F1
#
_entry.id   AF-A0A5C7V6S5-F1
#
_cell.length_a   1.000
_cell.length_b   1.000
_cell.length_c   1.000
_cell.angle_alpha   90.00
_cell.angle_beta   90.00
_cell.angle_gamma   90.00
#
_symmetry.space_group_name_H-M   'P 1'
#
loop_
_entity.id
_entity.type
_entity.pdbx_description
1 polymer ?
#
loop_
_entity_poly.entity_id
_entity_poly.type
_entity_poly.pdbx_seq_one_letter_code
_entity_poly.pdbx_strand_id
1 'polypeptide(L)'
;MKLLRVALGLLLASSALAQTTTRQAPVYRCGPEGRDLRDSPCPGTPAASQAISFDQPSAADARAARERQQADAREAAALAAARRASEAQARRQRGGATAINTLPPPAPMASAPAPWPPAARPHKAHRPKPVASAPAR
;
A
#
# COMPACT_ATOMS: atom_id res chain seq x y z
N MET A 1 38.55 10.24 28.97
CA MET A 1 37.18 9.84 28.56
C MET A 1 36.07 10.81 28.98
N LYS A 2 36.25 11.69 29.98
CA LYS A 2 35.21 12.66 30.39
C LYS A 2 34.94 13.75 29.34
N LEU A 3 35.98 14.22 28.64
CA LEU A 3 35.85 15.23 27.57
C LEU A 3 35.05 14.73 26.36
N LEU A 4 35.17 13.44 26.03
CA LEU A 4 34.42 12.82 24.93
C LEU A 4 32.90 12.78 25.20
N ARG A 5 32.51 12.63 26.49
CA ARG A 5 31.09 12.61 26.90
C ARG A 5 30.46 14.01 26.87
N VAL A 6 31.24 15.05 27.18
CA VAL A 6 30.76 16.45 27.08
C VAL A 6 30.58 16.86 25.63
N ALA A 7 31.50 16.47 24.74
CA ALA A 7 31.38 16.73 23.30
C ALA A 7 30.16 16.01 22.68
N LEU A 8 29.90 14.75 23.07
CA LEU A 8 28.74 14.00 22.58
C LEU A 8 27.41 14.62 23.06
N GLY A 9 27.38 15.18 24.28
CA GLY A 9 26.21 15.88 24.81
C GLY A 9 25.87 17.18 24.07
N LEU A 10 26.88 17.93 23.61
CA LEU A 10 26.66 19.16 22.82
C LEU A 10 26.13 18.88 21.40
N LEU A 11 26.57 17.78 20.77
CA LEU A 11 26.09 17.38 19.44
C LEU A 11 24.62 16.93 19.44
N LEU A 12 24.15 16.34 20.54
CA LEU A 12 22.75 15.93 20.70
C LEU A 12 21.80 17.10 21.05
N ALA A 13 22.33 18.21 21.56
CA ALA A 13 21.54 19.41 21.88
C ALA A 13 21.27 20.29 20.64
N SER A 14 21.88 19.97 19.50
CA SER A 14 21.57 20.58 18.20
C SER A 14 20.35 19.91 17.55
N SER A 15 19.33 19.61 18.37
CA SER A 15 18.00 19.25 17.90
C SER A 15 17.55 20.31 16.92
N ALA A 16 17.46 19.93 15.65
CA ALA A 16 17.12 20.80 14.53
C ALA A 16 15.93 21.68 14.91
N LEU A 17 16.20 22.97 15.14
CA LEU A 17 15.16 23.97 15.22
C LEU A 17 14.45 23.94 13.87
N ALA A 18 13.22 23.44 13.84
CA ALA A 18 12.37 23.52 12.67
C ALA A 18 12.30 25.01 12.29
N GLN A 19 12.88 25.37 11.15
CA GLN A 19 12.97 26.76 10.74
C GLN A 19 11.63 27.13 10.13
N THR A 20 10.72 27.67 10.94
CA THR A 20 9.49 28.26 10.43
C THR A 20 9.72 29.73 10.07
N THR A 21 9.09 30.15 8.99
CA THR A 21 9.02 31.57 8.62
C THR A 21 7.58 32.01 8.78
N THR A 22 7.35 33.00 9.64
CA THR A 22 6.04 33.63 9.79
C THR A 22 5.72 34.42 8.53
N ARG A 23 4.56 34.14 7.93
CA ARG A 23 4.02 34.86 6.77
C ARG A 23 2.67 35.44 7.11
N GLN A 24 2.31 36.50 6.39
CA GLN A 24 1.00 37.14 6.49
C GLN A 24 0.28 36.98 5.15
N ALA A 25 -0.99 36.62 5.19
CA ALA A 25 -1.87 36.64 4.02
C ALA A 25 -3.16 37.40 4.35
N PRO A 26 -3.72 38.14 3.39
CA PRO A 26 -5.02 38.78 3.56
C PRO A 26 -6.13 37.74 3.47
N VAL A 27 -7.06 37.79 4.40
CA VAL A 27 -8.34 37.08 4.33
C VAL A 27 -9.45 38.12 4.28
N TYR A 28 -10.37 37.94 3.34
CA TYR A 28 -11.48 38.85 3.09
C TYR A 28 -12.75 38.35 3.77
N ARG A 29 -13.44 39.25 4.47
CA ARG A 29 -14.72 38.97 5.11
C ARG A 29 -15.87 39.45 4.21
N CYS A 30 -16.51 38.51 3.52
CA CYS A 30 -17.62 38.78 2.60
C CYS A 30 -18.98 38.63 3.29
N GLY A 31 -20.01 39.22 2.66
CA GLY A 31 -21.39 39.17 3.12
C GLY A 31 -21.77 40.28 4.11
N PRO A 32 -23.06 40.40 4.44
CA PRO A 32 -23.60 41.52 5.23
C PRO A 32 -23.01 41.62 6.65
N GLU A 33 -22.47 40.52 7.18
CA GLU A 33 -21.89 40.43 8.53
C GLU A 33 -20.42 39.96 8.52
N GLY A 34 -19.79 39.87 7.34
CA GLY A 34 -18.41 39.38 7.22
C GLY A 34 -18.21 37.94 7.73
N ARG A 35 -19.27 37.11 7.64
CA ARG A 35 -19.28 35.70 8.08
C ARG A 35 -18.56 34.77 7.11
N ASP A 36 -18.49 35.15 5.84
CA ASP A 36 -17.82 34.35 4.83
C ASP A 36 -16.36 34.79 4.71
N LEU A 37 -15.44 33.95 5.17
CA LEU A 37 -14.01 34.16 5.01
C LEU A 37 -13.57 33.61 3.64
N ARG A 38 -12.90 34.44 2.84
CA ARG A 38 -12.37 34.06 1.52
C ARG A 38 -10.92 34.50 1.38
N ASP A 39 -10.15 33.71 0.63
CA ASP A 39 -8.77 34.04 0.26
C ASP A 39 -8.70 34.99 -0.97
N SER A 40 -9.85 35.34 -1.54
CA SER A 40 -9.97 36.24 -2.70
C SER A 40 -10.88 37.42 -2.39
N PRO A 41 -10.67 38.58 -3.04
CA PRO A 41 -11.51 39.76 -2.84
C PRO A 41 -13.00 39.47 -3.09
N CYS A 42 -13.87 40.07 -2.28
CA CYS A 42 -15.31 39.86 -2.41
C CYS A 42 -15.84 40.51 -3.70
N PRO A 43 -16.71 39.81 -4.46
CA PRO A 43 -17.33 40.38 -5.65
C PRO A 43 -18.38 41.43 -5.25
N GLY A 44 -18.31 42.62 -5.85
CA GLY A 44 -19.38 43.63 -5.79
C GLY A 44 -19.29 44.66 -4.67
N THR A 45 -18.69 44.33 -3.51
CA THR A 45 -18.50 45.30 -2.42
C THR A 45 -17.07 45.29 -1.88
N PRO A 46 -16.52 46.46 -1.50
CA PRO A 46 -15.24 46.52 -0.81
C PRO A 46 -15.38 45.85 0.56
N ALA A 47 -14.73 44.70 0.72
CA ALA A 47 -14.73 43.96 1.95
C ALA A 47 -13.53 44.30 2.82
N ALA A 48 -13.73 44.26 4.13
CA ALA A 48 -12.64 44.37 5.08
C ALA A 48 -11.67 43.20 4.91
N SER A 49 -10.40 43.51 4.64
CA SER A 49 -9.31 42.54 4.65
C SER A 49 -8.67 42.49 6.03
N GLN A 50 -8.50 41.29 6.57
CA GLN A 50 -7.75 41.04 7.80
C GLN A 50 -6.47 40.26 7.45
N ALA A 51 -5.31 40.78 7.86
CA ALA A 51 -4.07 40.03 7.74
C ALA A 51 -4.01 38.95 8.82
N ILE A 52 -3.84 37.70 8.39
CA ILE A 52 -3.62 36.57 9.31
C ILE A 52 -2.15 36.17 9.22
N SER A 53 -1.52 36.07 10.39
CA SER A 53 -0.16 35.58 10.52
C SER A 53 -0.17 34.08 10.73
N PHE A 54 0.62 33.35 9.94
CA PHE A 54 0.76 31.90 10.04
C PHE A 54 2.22 31.49 9.81
N ASP A 55 2.60 30.37 10.40
CA ASP A 55 3.95 29.82 10.23
C ASP A 55 3.99 28.88 9.03
N GLN A 56 4.96 29.11 8.14
CA GLN A 56 5.24 28.25 7.00
C GLN A 56 6.61 27.58 7.19
N PRO A 57 6.78 26.31 6.78
CA PRO A 57 8.10 25.69 6.73
C PRO A 57 9.05 26.51 5.87
N SER A 58 10.31 26.65 6.30
CA SER A 58 11.32 27.31 5.50
C SER A 58 11.49 26.63 4.12
N ALA A 59 12.00 27.37 3.14
CA ALA A 59 12.30 26.81 1.83
C ALA A 59 13.39 25.72 1.89
N ALA A 60 14.23 25.72 2.93
CA ALA A 60 15.22 24.69 3.18
C ALA A 60 14.54 23.41 3.68
N ASP A 61 13.66 23.52 4.68
CA ASP A 61 12.92 22.38 5.23
C ASP A 61 11.98 21.75 4.20
N ALA A 62 11.33 22.58 3.38
CA ALA A 62 10.48 22.10 2.29
C ALA A 62 11.27 21.32 1.23
N ARG A 63 12.52 21.72 0.95
CA ARG A 63 13.42 20.98 0.04
C ARG A 63 13.86 19.66 0.66
N ALA A 64 14.34 19.71 1.90
CA ALA A 64 14.79 18.52 2.62
C ALA A 64 13.66 17.48 2.78
N ALA A 65 12.42 17.93 3.01
CA ALA A 65 11.26 17.04 3.09
C ALA A 65 10.98 16.34 1.74
N ARG A 66 11.06 17.07 0.62
CA ARG A 66 10.91 16.48 -0.72
C ARG A 66 12.00 15.48 -1.04
N GLU A 67 13.25 15.78 -0.69
CA GLU A 67 14.38 14.88 -0.89
C GLU A 67 14.22 13.58 -0.09
N ARG A 68 13.83 13.68 1.18
CA ARG A 68 13.50 12.50 2.02
C ARG A 68 12.38 11.67 1.41
N GLN A 69 11.27 12.29 1.01
CA GLN A 69 10.17 11.58 0.38
C GLN A 69 10.60 10.86 -0.91
N GLN A 70 11.47 11.46 -1.72
CA GLN A 70 11.99 10.81 -2.92
C GLN A 70 12.91 9.63 -2.58
N ALA A 71 13.74 9.75 -1.54
CA ALA A 71 14.58 8.65 -1.07
C ALA A 71 13.72 7.49 -0.56
N ASP A 72 12.74 7.77 0.30
CA ASP A 72 11.81 6.79 0.86
C ASP A 72 11.02 6.07 -0.24
N ALA A 73 10.56 6.81 -1.26
CA ALA A 73 9.86 6.24 -2.39
C ALA A 73 10.72 5.26 -3.21
N ARG A 74 12.02 5.57 -3.38
CA ARG A 74 12.96 4.68 -4.07
C ARG A 74 13.23 3.41 -3.26
N GLU A 75 13.42 3.56 -1.96
CA GLU A 75 13.62 2.42 -1.06
C GLU A 75 12.39 1.50 -1.04
N ALA A 76 11.20 2.09 -0.90
CA ALA A 76 9.94 1.35 -0.94
C ALA A 76 9.76 0.61 -2.28
N ALA A 77 10.10 1.23 -3.40
CA ALA A 77 10.05 0.60 -4.72
C ALA A 77 11.03 -0.58 -4.84
N ALA A 78 12.26 -0.43 -4.32
CA ALA A 78 13.26 -1.49 -4.30
C ALA A 78 12.81 -2.68 -3.45
N LEU A 79 12.27 -2.42 -2.25
CA LEU A 79 11.71 -3.46 -1.37
C LEU A 79 10.52 -4.18 -2.01
N ALA A 80 9.62 -3.44 -2.68
CA ALA A 80 8.50 -4.04 -3.40
C ALA A 80 8.96 -4.92 -4.57
N ALA A 81 10.02 -4.52 -5.29
CA ALA A 81 10.62 -5.34 -6.34
C ALA A 81 11.25 -6.62 -5.77
N ALA A 82 11.99 -6.52 -4.66
CA ALA A 82 12.59 -7.66 -3.98
C ALA A 82 11.54 -8.67 -3.50
N ARG A 83 10.43 -8.19 -2.92
CA ARG A 83 9.30 -9.06 -2.53
C ARG A 83 8.73 -9.82 -3.73
N ARG A 84 8.44 -9.12 -4.83
CA ARG A 84 7.92 -9.74 -6.06
C ARG A 84 8.88 -10.79 -6.63
N ALA A 85 10.18 -10.53 -6.61
CA ALA A 85 11.19 -11.49 -7.06
C ALA A 85 11.24 -12.74 -6.17
N SER A 86 11.23 -12.56 -4.85
CA SER A 86 11.19 -13.65 -3.87
C SER A 86 9.92 -14.50 -4.02
N GLU A 87 8.76 -13.87 -4.15
CA GLU A 87 7.50 -14.57 -4.38
C GLU A 87 7.50 -15.36 -5.69
N ALA A 88 8.05 -14.78 -6.76
CA ALA A 88 8.18 -15.48 -8.04
C ALA A 88 9.11 -16.69 -7.93
N GLN A 89 10.23 -16.58 -7.22
CA GLN A 89 11.14 -17.69 -6.97
C GLN A 89 10.48 -18.78 -6.12
N ALA A 90 9.78 -18.42 -5.05
CA ALA A 90 9.03 -19.36 -4.22
C ALA A 90 7.94 -20.07 -5.02
N ARG A 91 7.24 -19.37 -5.92
CA ARG A 91 6.27 -19.98 -6.85
C ARG A 91 6.93 -20.95 -7.80
N ARG A 92 8.12 -20.64 -8.34
CA ARG A 92 8.86 -21.58 -9.21
C ARG A 92 9.29 -22.84 -8.45
N GLN A 93 9.78 -22.68 -7.22
CA GLN A 93 10.15 -23.82 -6.36
C GLN A 93 8.95 -24.70 -6.01
N ARG A 94 7.77 -24.10 -5.76
CA ARG A 94 6.51 -24.83 -5.48
C ARG A 94 5.80 -25.32 -6.74
N GLY A 95 6.08 -24.73 -7.89
CA GLY A 95 5.54 -25.09 -9.21
C GLY A 95 6.13 -26.38 -9.78
N GLY A 96 7.24 -26.86 -9.20
CA GLY A 96 7.67 -28.24 -9.34
C GLY A 96 6.78 -29.16 -8.50
N ALA A 97 5.63 -29.54 -9.06
CA ALA A 97 4.78 -30.64 -8.61
C ALA A 97 4.68 -30.83 -7.07
N THR A 98 3.94 -29.97 -6.37
CA THR A 98 3.16 -30.48 -5.25
C THR A 98 2.10 -31.40 -5.82
N ALA A 99 2.46 -32.67 -6.02
CA ALA A 99 1.50 -33.75 -6.11
C ALA A 99 0.82 -33.86 -4.75
N ILE A 100 -0.16 -32.98 -4.50
CA ILE A 100 -1.08 -33.10 -3.36
C ILE A 100 -1.81 -34.46 -3.42
N ASN A 101 -1.78 -35.12 -4.59
CA ASN A 101 -2.33 -36.45 -4.85
C ASN A 101 -1.38 -37.63 -4.51
N THR A 102 -0.17 -37.40 -3.97
CA THR A 102 0.72 -38.49 -3.50
C THR A 102 0.93 -38.49 -1.99
N LEU A 103 0.28 -37.60 -1.23
CA LEU A 103 0.23 -37.78 0.21
C LEU A 103 -0.68 -38.99 0.51
N PRO A 104 -0.20 -40.03 1.20
CA PRO A 104 -1.05 -41.10 1.65
C PRO A 104 -2.18 -40.50 2.51
N PRO A 105 -3.44 -40.95 2.33
CA PRO A 105 -4.55 -40.44 3.12
C PRO A 105 -4.24 -40.62 4.61
N PRO A 106 -4.60 -39.65 5.48
CA PRO A 106 -4.39 -39.78 6.91
C PRO A 106 -5.05 -41.07 7.41
N ALA A 107 -4.34 -41.80 8.27
CA ALA A 107 -4.87 -43.02 8.87
C ALA A 107 -6.22 -42.71 9.56
N PRO A 108 -7.25 -43.54 9.38
CA PRO A 108 -8.53 -43.33 10.04
C PRO A 108 -8.34 -43.38 11.56
N MET A 109 -8.94 -42.41 12.26
CA MET A 109 -8.97 -42.41 13.73
C MET A 109 -9.69 -43.66 14.23
N ALA A 110 -9.23 -44.21 15.37
CA ALA A 110 -9.76 -45.45 15.97
C ALA A 110 -11.27 -45.43 16.32
N SER A 111 -11.91 -44.26 16.26
CA SER A 111 -13.34 -44.07 16.55
C SER A 111 -14.18 -43.77 15.30
N ALA A 112 -13.63 -43.90 14.09
CA ALA A 112 -14.38 -43.66 12.88
C ALA A 112 -15.47 -44.74 12.68
N PRO A 113 -16.75 -44.36 12.49
CA PRO A 113 -17.80 -45.33 12.18
C PRO A 113 -17.53 -45.99 10.82
N ALA A 114 -17.83 -47.29 10.71
CA ALA A 114 -17.54 -48.09 9.52
C ALA A 114 -18.20 -47.47 8.27
N PRO A 115 -17.45 -47.29 7.16
CA PRO A 115 -18.03 -46.79 5.93
C PRO A 115 -19.01 -47.82 5.34
N TRP A 116 -20.22 -47.38 5.03
CA TRP A 116 -21.23 -48.20 4.35
C TRP A 116 -20.71 -48.71 2.99
N PRO A 117 -21.09 -49.94 2.59
CA PRO A 117 -20.64 -50.50 1.33
C PRO A 117 -21.12 -49.64 0.14
N PRO A 118 -20.29 -49.43 -0.89
CA PRO A 118 -20.69 -48.65 -2.04
C PRO A 118 -21.81 -49.37 -2.80
N ALA A 119 -22.91 -48.66 -3.03
CA ALA A 119 -24.00 -49.12 -3.87
C ALA A 119 -23.47 -49.46 -5.27
N ALA A 120 -23.81 -50.66 -5.75
CA ALA A 120 -23.44 -51.15 -7.07
C ALA A 120 -23.91 -50.16 -8.15
N ARG A 121 -22.97 -49.61 -8.93
CA ARG A 121 -23.29 -48.71 -10.04
C ARG A 121 -23.86 -49.53 -11.21
N PRO A 122 -24.98 -49.12 -11.82
CA PRO A 122 -25.46 -49.76 -13.05
C PRO A 122 -24.48 -49.51 -14.20
N HIS A 123 -24.17 -50.56 -14.96
CA HIS A 123 -23.30 -50.50 -16.13
C HIS A 123 -23.92 -49.62 -17.21
N LYS A 124 -23.17 -48.61 -17.67
CA LYS A 124 -23.59 -47.78 -18.81
C LYS A 124 -23.58 -48.61 -20.08
N ALA A 125 -24.71 -48.65 -20.77
CA ALA A 125 -24.82 -49.24 -22.10
C ALA A 125 -23.89 -48.51 -23.09
N HIS A 126 -23.17 -49.29 -23.90
CA HIS A 126 -22.28 -48.77 -24.92
C HIS A 126 -23.09 -48.03 -26.00
N ARG A 127 -22.84 -46.73 -26.17
CA ARG A 127 -23.40 -45.96 -27.28
C ARG A 127 -22.60 -46.28 -28.55
N PRO A 128 -23.25 -46.63 -29.69
CA PRO A 128 -22.53 -46.90 -30.92
C PRO A 128 -21.88 -45.64 -31.50
N LYS A 129 -20.66 -45.79 -32.03
CA LYS A 129 -19.90 -44.70 -32.67
C LYS A 129 -20.56 -44.32 -34.01
N PRO A 130 -20.73 -43.02 -34.32
CA PRO A 130 -21.11 -42.62 -35.68
C PRO A 130 -19.92 -42.81 -36.63
N VAL A 131 -20.19 -43.49 -37.74
CA VAL A 131 -19.28 -43.60 -38.89
C VAL A 131 -19.14 -42.24 -39.57
N ALA A 132 -17.90 -41.85 -39.85
CA ALA A 132 -17.56 -40.61 -40.54
C ALA A 132 -18.03 -40.66 -41.99
N SER A 133 -18.89 -39.72 -42.39
CA SER A 133 -19.17 -39.43 -43.80
C SER A 133 -18.07 -38.54 -44.36
N ALA A 134 -17.34 -39.05 -45.37
CA ALA A 134 -16.34 -38.33 -46.15
C ALA A 134 -16.95 -37.16 -46.96
N PRO A 135 -16.18 -36.10 -47.26
CA PRO A 135 -16.67 -34.99 -48.08
C PRO A 135 -16.73 -35.39 -49.57
N ALA A 136 -17.86 -35.13 -50.21
CA ALA A 136 -18.02 -35.18 -51.66
C ALA A 136 -17.39 -33.94 -52.31
N ARG A 137 -16.74 -34.16 -53.47
CA ARG A 137 -16.26 -33.14 -54.40
C ARG A 137 -17.40 -32.51 -55.18
#